data_AF-A0A935FPP1-F1
#
_entry.id   AF-A0A935FPP1-F1
#
_cell.length_a   1.000
_cell.length_b   1.000
_cell.length_c   1.000
_cell.angle_alpha   90.00
_cell.angle_beta   90.00
_cell.angle_gamma   90.00
#
_symmetry.space_group_name_H-M   'P 1'
#
loop_
_entity.id
_entity.type
_entity.pdbx_description
1 polymer ?
#
loop_
_entity_poly.entity_id
_entity_poly.type
_entity_poly.pdbx_seq_one_letter_code
_entity_poly.pdbx_strand_id
1 'polypeptide(L)'
;MKRFLTIISVIIILVLIAGESSAIPAFARKYNMSCKVCHAPFPKVKPYGEDFAANGFQLPGKEPPRYAKKTGDDLLLLMRELPLAIRFELFGEYENNRVVDPDFRTPYILKLMSGGNIFKDISYYFYFFFSERGKVAGIEDAFIMFNNVFSDNVDFDFYAGQFQVSDPLFKRELRLEQEDYEIYTSTPGKSKINLKYDRGFIFTYGAPTKTDLVFEVINGNGIETVDLFDEDKYKNYMFRASQDVAKFMRVGGFGYLRQGTA
;
A
#
# COMPACT_ATOMS: atom_id res chain seq x y z
N MET A 1 -34.76 -24.57 -8.81
CA MET A 1 -33.88 -25.44 -9.64
C MET A 1 -33.44 -24.78 -10.94
N LYS A 2 -34.33 -24.39 -11.86
CA LYS A 2 -33.94 -23.79 -13.16
C LYS A 2 -33.05 -22.54 -13.04
N ARG A 3 -33.39 -21.58 -12.16
CA ARG A 3 -32.58 -20.37 -11.90
C ARG A 3 -31.18 -20.68 -11.35
N PHE A 4 -31.07 -21.68 -10.47
CA PHE A 4 -29.80 -22.09 -9.87
C PHE A 4 -28.88 -22.73 -10.91
N LEU A 5 -29.44 -23.59 -11.78
CA LEU A 5 -28.73 -24.16 -12.93
C LEU A 5 -28.27 -23.08 -13.92
N THR A 6 -29.09 -22.06 -14.18
CA THR A 6 -28.69 -20.94 -15.04
C THR A 6 -27.52 -20.14 -14.45
N ILE A 7 -27.54 -19.85 -13.16
CA ILE A 7 -26.45 -19.13 -12.47
C ILE A 7 -25.14 -19.94 -12.54
N ILE A 8 -25.20 -21.24 -12.25
CA ILE A 8 -24.04 -22.14 -12.33
C ILE A 8 -23.48 -22.18 -13.76
N SER A 9 -24.35 -22.31 -14.77
CA SER A 9 -23.90 -22.30 -16.17
C SER A 9 -23.23 -20.99 -16.56
N VAL A 10 -23.75 -19.84 -16.11
CA VAL A 10 -23.13 -18.53 -16.37
C VAL A 10 -21.77 -18.41 -15.68
N ILE A 11 -21.63 -18.88 -14.44
CA ILE A 11 -20.35 -18.89 -13.72
C ILE A 11 -19.34 -19.79 -14.43
N ILE A 12 -19.74 -21.00 -14.84
CA ILE A 12 -18.87 -21.94 -15.56
C ILE A 12 -18.42 -21.32 -16.89
N ILE A 13 -19.34 -20.68 -17.63
CA ILE A 13 -19.01 -19.98 -18.87
C ILE A 13 -18.00 -18.86 -18.59
N LEU A 14 -18.20 -18.02 -17.57
CA LEU A 14 -17.26 -16.95 -17.19
C LEU A 14 -15.87 -17.49 -16.83
N VAL A 15 -15.78 -18.63 -16.13
CA VAL A 15 -14.52 -19.29 -15.80
C VAL A 15 -13.83 -19.83 -17.06
N LEU A 16 -14.58 -20.36 -18.02
CA LEU A 16 -14.04 -20.89 -19.27
C LEU A 16 -13.56 -19.81 -20.24
N ILE A 17 -14.08 -18.58 -20.13
CA ILE A 17 -13.63 -17.42 -20.94
C ILE A 17 -12.49 -16.65 -20.26
N ALA A 18 -12.08 -17.04 -19.05
CA ALA A 18 -10.94 -16.43 -18.36
C ALA A 18 -9.63 -16.82 -19.06
N GLY A 19 -9.22 -16.03 -20.06
CA GLY A 19 -7.89 -16.14 -20.69
C GLY A 19 -6.76 -15.78 -19.72
N GLU A 20 -5.51 -15.91 -20.18
CA GLU A 20 -4.36 -15.40 -19.43
C GLU A 20 -4.57 -13.91 -19.13
N SER A 21 -4.84 -13.61 -17.85
CA SER A 21 -4.89 -12.23 -17.37
C SER A 21 -3.51 -11.62 -17.61
N SER A 22 -3.40 -10.81 -18.66
CA SER A 22 -2.41 -9.76 -18.72
C SER A 22 -2.78 -8.72 -17.67
N ALA A 23 -2.62 -9.07 -16.39
CA ALA A 23 -2.63 -8.14 -15.29
C ALA A 23 -1.71 -6.98 -15.68
N ILE A 24 -2.08 -5.73 -15.45
CA ILE A 24 -1.26 -4.57 -15.80
C ILE A 24 0.00 -4.61 -14.91
N PRO A 25 1.18 -5.07 -15.37
CA PRO A 25 2.26 -5.34 -14.45
C PRO A 25 3.39 -4.38 -14.81
N ALA A 26 3.22 -3.10 -14.43
CA ALA A 26 4.14 -2.05 -14.80
C ALA A 26 5.60 -2.41 -14.42
N PHE A 27 5.77 -3.06 -13.26
CA PHE A 27 7.06 -3.56 -12.80
C PHE A 27 7.58 -4.77 -13.60
N ALA A 28 6.71 -5.71 -13.94
CA ALA A 28 7.08 -6.87 -14.77
C ALA A 28 7.55 -6.42 -16.16
N ARG A 29 6.88 -5.41 -16.76
CA ARG A 29 7.30 -4.79 -18.03
C ARG A 29 8.64 -4.08 -17.87
N LYS A 30 8.79 -3.27 -16.82
CA LYS A 30 10.04 -2.55 -16.50
C LYS A 30 11.24 -3.49 -16.42
N TYR A 31 11.11 -4.62 -15.71
CA TYR A 31 12.23 -5.53 -15.46
C TYR A 31 12.26 -6.78 -16.35
N ASN A 32 11.33 -6.88 -17.31
CA ASN A 32 11.10 -8.03 -18.18
C ASN A 32 11.10 -9.35 -17.39
N MET A 33 10.19 -9.47 -16.43
CA MET A 33 10.08 -10.63 -15.54
C MET A 33 8.64 -11.12 -15.40
N SER A 34 8.46 -12.37 -14.98
CA SER A 34 7.11 -12.90 -14.72
C SER A 34 6.51 -12.30 -13.44
N CYS A 35 5.21 -12.00 -13.43
CA CYS A 35 4.47 -11.62 -12.22
C CYS A 35 4.61 -12.67 -11.10
N LYS A 36 4.79 -13.95 -11.47
CA LYS A 36 5.01 -15.07 -10.53
C LYS A 36 6.34 -14.96 -9.77
N VAL A 37 7.22 -14.02 -10.12
CA VAL A 37 8.47 -13.75 -9.38
C VAL A 37 8.16 -13.03 -8.06
N CYS A 38 7.24 -12.07 -8.08
CA CYS A 38 6.85 -11.31 -6.88
C CYS A 38 5.56 -11.85 -6.23
N HIS A 39 4.60 -12.33 -7.02
CA HIS A 39 3.29 -12.73 -6.54
C HIS A 39 3.15 -14.25 -6.38
N ALA A 40 2.37 -14.65 -5.39
CA ALA A 40 1.70 -15.95 -5.30
C ALA A 40 0.23 -15.76 -5.73
N PRO A 41 -0.63 -16.81 -5.74
CA PRO A 41 -2.05 -16.60 -5.96
C PRO A 41 -2.60 -15.50 -5.05
N PHE A 42 -3.39 -14.60 -5.62
CA PHE A 42 -4.01 -13.48 -4.91
C PHE A 42 -4.69 -14.00 -3.62
N PRO A 43 -4.52 -13.32 -2.47
CA PRO A 43 -3.89 -12.00 -2.28
C PRO A 43 -2.38 -12.02 -1.95
N LYS A 44 -1.74 -13.20 -1.96
CA LYS A 44 -0.44 -13.37 -1.32
C LYS A 44 0.72 -12.85 -2.17
N VAL A 45 1.63 -12.11 -1.53
CA VAL A 45 2.93 -11.71 -2.08
C VAL A 45 4.01 -12.66 -1.53
N LYS A 46 5.05 -12.92 -2.33
CA LYS A 46 6.22 -13.72 -1.89
C LYS A 46 7.26 -12.80 -1.24
N PRO A 47 8.20 -13.32 -0.44
CA PRO A 47 9.25 -12.49 0.17
C PRO A 47 9.98 -11.60 -0.84
N TYR A 48 10.31 -12.13 -2.02
CA TYR A 48 10.92 -11.33 -3.09
C TYR A 48 10.10 -10.10 -3.53
N GLY A 49 8.77 -10.21 -3.53
CA GLY A 49 7.88 -9.09 -3.86
C GLY A 49 7.79 -8.05 -2.73
N GLU A 50 7.91 -8.50 -1.48
CA GLU A 50 8.02 -7.62 -0.30
C GLU A 50 9.35 -6.87 -0.35
N ASP A 51 10.46 -7.56 -0.60
CA ASP A 51 11.79 -6.95 -0.79
C ASP A 51 11.78 -5.93 -1.94
N PHE A 52 11.12 -6.25 -3.07
CA PHE A 52 11.01 -5.33 -4.19
C PHE A 52 10.23 -4.05 -3.84
N ALA A 53 9.14 -4.18 -3.08
CA ALA A 53 8.37 -3.02 -2.63
C ALA A 53 9.14 -2.20 -1.58
N ALA A 54 9.85 -2.86 -0.66
CA ALA A 54 10.69 -2.22 0.35
C ALA A 54 11.83 -1.42 -0.30
N ASN A 55 12.49 -1.97 -1.32
CA ASN A 55 13.52 -1.29 -2.13
C ASN A 55 12.96 -0.23 -3.10
N GLY A 56 11.78 0.34 -2.82
CA GLY A 56 11.21 1.41 -3.63
C GLY A 56 10.89 1.00 -5.07
N PHE A 57 10.51 -0.26 -5.31
CA PHE A 57 10.27 -0.79 -6.66
C PHE A 57 11.52 -0.75 -7.57
N GLN A 58 12.70 -0.85 -6.94
CA GLN A 58 13.99 -0.98 -7.58
C GLN A 58 14.55 -2.39 -7.37
N LEU A 59 15.34 -2.88 -8.33
CA LEU A 59 16.12 -4.09 -8.18
C LEU A 59 17.59 -3.74 -8.08
N PRO A 60 18.24 -4.00 -6.92
CA PRO A 60 19.65 -3.77 -6.76
C PRO A 60 20.47 -4.47 -7.85
N GLY A 61 21.39 -3.72 -8.48
CA GLY A 61 22.29 -4.24 -9.51
C GLY A 61 21.63 -4.61 -10.84
N LYS A 62 20.32 -4.37 -11.02
CA LYS A 62 19.61 -4.64 -12.28
C LYS A 62 18.97 -3.38 -12.83
N GLU A 63 19.66 -2.77 -13.78
CA GLU A 63 19.09 -1.68 -14.57
C GLU A 63 17.99 -2.21 -15.50
N PRO A 64 16.77 -1.66 -15.44
CA PRO A 64 15.68 -2.10 -16.29
C PRO A 64 15.94 -1.71 -17.76
N PRO A 65 15.84 -2.67 -18.71
CA PRO A 65 16.13 -2.41 -20.11
C PRO A 65 15.17 -1.35 -20.67
N ARG A 66 15.71 -0.22 -21.15
CA ARG A 66 14.98 0.86 -21.83
C ARG A 66 13.93 1.57 -20.96
N TYR A 67 14.01 1.51 -19.64
CA TYR A 67 13.06 2.23 -18.76
C TYR A 67 13.23 3.75 -18.79
N ALA A 68 14.48 4.21 -18.80
CA ALA A 68 14.81 5.63 -18.91
C ALA A 68 15.20 6.00 -20.34
N LYS A 69 14.94 7.26 -20.72
CA LYS A 69 15.49 7.88 -21.92
C LYS A 69 16.85 8.47 -21.56
N LYS A 70 17.91 8.05 -22.25
CA LYS A 70 19.23 8.69 -22.11
C LYS A 70 19.13 10.10 -22.71
N THR A 71 19.36 11.11 -21.88
CA THR A 71 19.36 12.54 -22.26
C THR A 71 20.76 13.11 -22.35
N GLY A 72 21.79 12.39 -21.89
CA GLY A 72 23.17 12.88 -21.78
C GLY A 72 23.46 13.61 -20.46
N ASP A 73 22.48 13.66 -19.55
CA ASP A 73 22.63 14.16 -18.19
C ASP A 73 22.60 12.96 -17.22
N ASP A 74 23.70 12.76 -16.49
CA ASP A 74 23.87 11.64 -15.57
C ASP A 74 23.02 11.77 -14.30
N LEU A 75 22.53 12.98 -13.98
CA LEU A 75 21.64 13.23 -12.83
C LEU A 75 20.16 13.07 -13.18
N LEU A 76 19.81 12.96 -14.47
CA LEU A 76 18.43 12.89 -14.92
C LEU A 76 18.01 11.47 -15.29
N LEU A 77 17.18 10.87 -14.44
CA LEU A 77 16.42 9.68 -14.80
C LEU A 77 15.08 10.09 -15.41
N LEU A 78 15.05 10.16 -16.74
CA LEU A 78 13.81 10.47 -17.47
C LEU A 78 13.05 9.19 -17.80
N MET A 79 12.02 8.86 -17.00
CA MET A 79 11.12 7.73 -17.27
C MET A 79 10.49 7.86 -18.66
N ARG A 80 10.50 6.77 -19.44
CA ARG A 80 9.79 6.73 -20.73
C ARG A 80 8.28 6.61 -20.58
N GLU A 81 7.87 5.88 -19.55
CA GLU A 81 6.48 5.58 -19.26
C GLU A 81 6.25 5.75 -17.76
N LEU A 82 5.15 6.42 -17.39
CA LEU A 82 4.70 6.48 -16.01
C LEU A 82 4.05 5.14 -15.65
N PRO A 83 4.53 4.40 -14.63
CA PRO A 83 3.93 3.13 -14.24
C PRO A 83 2.55 3.37 -13.62
N LEU A 84 1.50 3.17 -14.41
CA LEU A 84 0.11 3.29 -13.97
C LEU A 84 -0.57 1.92 -13.92
N ALA A 85 -1.42 1.73 -12.91
CA ALA A 85 -2.29 0.57 -12.76
C ALA A 85 -3.67 0.99 -12.27
N ILE A 86 -4.71 0.32 -12.75
CA ILE A 86 -6.08 0.46 -12.23
C ILE A 86 -6.42 -0.84 -11.51
N ARG A 87 -6.87 -0.74 -10.25
CA ARG A 87 -7.42 -1.87 -9.49
C ARG A 87 -8.92 -1.68 -9.35
N PHE A 88 -9.64 -2.76 -9.63
CA PHE A 88 -11.08 -2.82 -9.59
C PHE A 88 -11.50 -4.05 -8.79
N GLU A 89 -12.42 -3.86 -7.84
CA GLU A 89 -12.94 -4.94 -7.02
C GLU A 89 -14.46 -4.99 -7.09
N LEU A 90 -14.94 -6.20 -7.31
CA LEU A 90 -16.35 -6.55 -7.30
C LEU A 90 -16.69 -7.14 -5.94
N PHE A 91 -17.73 -6.61 -5.30
CA PHE A 91 -18.29 -7.18 -4.09
C PHE A 91 -19.79 -7.40 -4.28
N GLY A 92 -20.24 -8.62 -3.97
CA GLY A 92 -21.65 -9.00 -4.04
C GLY A 92 -22.10 -9.45 -2.66
N GLU A 93 -23.18 -8.85 -2.17
CA GLU A 93 -23.80 -9.18 -0.89
C GLU A 93 -25.24 -9.65 -1.17
N TYR A 94 -25.71 -10.64 -0.42
CA TYR A 94 -27.09 -11.09 -0.54
C TYR A 94 -27.73 -11.06 0.84
N GLU A 95 -28.59 -10.06 1.06
CA GLU A 95 -29.34 -9.88 2.30
C GLU A 95 -30.77 -10.39 2.10
N ASN A 96 -31.21 -11.28 2.98
CA ASN A 96 -32.52 -11.94 2.88
C ASN A 96 -33.52 -11.49 3.95
N ASN A 97 -33.09 -10.69 4.92
CA ASN A 97 -33.91 -10.30 6.06
C ASN A 97 -34.44 -8.86 5.95
N ARG A 98 -34.29 -8.21 4.80
CA ARG A 98 -34.88 -6.89 4.52
C ARG A 98 -36.02 -7.04 3.51
N VAL A 99 -37.00 -6.14 3.58
CA VAL A 99 -38.11 -6.03 2.59
C VAL A 99 -37.59 -5.66 1.19
N VAL A 100 -36.33 -5.22 1.10
CA VAL A 100 -35.65 -4.85 -0.14
C VAL A 100 -34.91 -6.07 -0.70
N ASP A 101 -35.11 -6.30 -1.99
CA ASP A 101 -34.49 -7.34 -2.82
C ASP A 101 -32.94 -7.37 -2.75
N PRO A 102 -32.28 -8.46 -3.24
CA PRO A 102 -30.83 -8.55 -3.43
C PRO A 102 -30.15 -7.23 -3.84
N ASP A 103 -29.16 -6.77 -3.07
CA ASP A 103 -28.42 -5.53 -3.30
C ASP A 103 -26.99 -5.80 -3.82
N PHE A 104 -26.62 -5.16 -4.93
CA PHE A 104 -25.27 -5.29 -5.50
C PHE A 104 -24.42 -4.07 -5.14
N ARG A 105 -23.45 -4.23 -4.23
CA ARG A 105 -22.54 -3.17 -3.79
C ARG A 105 -21.29 -3.01 -4.69
N THR A 106 -21.49 -3.05 -6.01
CA THR A 106 -20.42 -3.05 -7.01
C THR A 106 -20.36 -1.76 -7.83
N PRO A 107 -19.16 -1.25 -8.20
CA PRO A 107 -17.85 -1.69 -7.72
C PRO A 107 -17.58 -1.22 -6.31
N TYR A 108 -16.92 -2.07 -5.56
CA TYR A 108 -16.60 -1.81 -4.17
C TYR A 108 -15.41 -0.86 -4.05
N ILE A 109 -14.40 -1.11 -4.89
CA ILE A 109 -13.18 -0.32 -5.02
C ILE A 109 -12.89 -0.09 -6.49
N LEU A 110 -12.65 1.17 -6.86
CA LEU A 110 -12.02 1.54 -8.12
C LEU A 110 -10.91 2.54 -7.82
N LYS A 111 -9.65 2.16 -8.06
CA LYS A 111 -8.48 3.02 -7.79
C LYS A 111 -7.45 3.05 -8.90
N LEU A 112 -6.83 4.21 -9.08
CA LEU A 112 -5.61 4.42 -9.85
C LEU A 112 -4.41 4.31 -8.92
N MET A 113 -3.35 3.66 -9.35
CA MET A 113 -2.13 3.47 -8.57
C MET A 113 -0.91 3.74 -9.44
N SER A 114 0.13 4.28 -8.83
CA SER A 114 1.42 4.45 -9.47
C SER A 114 2.53 4.32 -8.44
N GLY A 115 3.64 3.72 -8.86
CA GLY A 115 4.85 3.69 -8.06
C GLY A 115 6.04 3.29 -8.91
N GLY A 116 7.20 3.82 -8.59
CA GLY A 116 8.40 3.66 -9.39
C GLY A 116 9.54 4.52 -8.86
N ASN A 117 10.69 4.45 -9.51
CA ASN A 117 11.86 5.23 -9.11
C ASN A 117 12.00 6.51 -9.92
N ILE A 118 12.39 7.57 -9.21
CA ILE A 118 12.71 8.88 -9.78
C ILE A 118 14.23 9.01 -9.94
N PHE A 119 15.00 8.36 -9.06
CA PHE A 119 16.46 8.31 -9.11
C PHE A 119 16.97 7.02 -8.46
N LYS A 120 18.29 6.77 -8.46
CA LYS A 120 18.87 5.69 -7.65
C LYS A 120 18.46 5.92 -6.19
N ASP A 121 17.86 4.90 -5.58
CA ASP A 121 17.39 4.87 -4.20
C ASP A 121 16.34 5.95 -3.84
N ILE A 122 15.74 6.62 -4.83
CA ILE A 122 14.62 7.55 -4.62
C ILE A 122 13.43 7.09 -5.46
N SER A 123 12.32 6.84 -4.78
CA SER A 123 11.11 6.31 -5.39
C SER A 123 9.86 7.05 -4.93
N TYR A 124 8.75 6.84 -5.62
CA TYR A 124 7.45 7.36 -5.23
C TYR A 124 6.41 6.27 -5.25
N TYR A 125 5.35 6.49 -4.50
CA TYR A 125 4.14 5.71 -4.55
C TYR A 125 2.93 6.59 -4.28
N PHE A 126 1.86 6.38 -5.03
CA PHE A 126 0.56 6.95 -4.70
C PHE A 126 -0.58 6.05 -5.17
N TYR A 127 -1.74 6.21 -4.54
CA TYR A 127 -3.00 5.80 -5.14
C TYR A 127 -4.11 6.81 -4.91
N PHE A 128 -5.04 6.81 -5.86
CA PHE A 128 -6.22 7.65 -5.88
C PHE A 128 -7.46 6.75 -6.00
N PHE A 129 -8.40 6.91 -5.09
CA PHE A 129 -9.70 6.25 -5.17
C PHE A 129 -10.68 7.08 -5.97
N PHE A 130 -11.10 6.54 -7.11
CA PHE A 130 -12.23 7.09 -7.86
C PHE A 130 -13.55 6.83 -7.14
N SER A 131 -13.67 5.66 -6.51
CA SER A 131 -14.83 5.28 -5.69
C SER A 131 -14.40 4.26 -4.65
N GLU A 132 -14.74 4.51 -3.39
CA GLU A 132 -14.73 3.55 -2.30
C GLU A 132 -16.12 3.54 -1.66
N ARG A 133 -16.79 2.38 -1.68
CA ARG A 133 -18.15 2.22 -1.10
C ARG A 133 -19.16 3.30 -1.57
N GLY A 134 -19.02 3.80 -2.79
CA GLY A 134 -19.90 4.81 -3.38
C GLY A 134 -19.54 6.27 -3.10
N LYS A 135 -18.39 6.56 -2.49
CA LYS A 135 -17.85 7.92 -2.30
C LYS A 135 -16.51 8.10 -3.02
N VAL A 136 -16.27 9.30 -3.55
CA VAL A 136 -14.94 9.69 -4.04
C VAL A 136 -14.08 9.99 -2.81
N ALA A 137 -13.05 9.18 -2.55
CA ALA A 137 -12.17 9.36 -1.39
C ALA A 137 -10.93 10.22 -1.70
N GLY A 138 -10.48 10.26 -2.96
CA GLY A 138 -9.35 11.10 -3.37
C GLY A 138 -7.98 10.41 -3.21
N ILE A 139 -6.94 11.20 -2.88
CA ILE A 139 -5.58 10.69 -2.61
C ILE A 139 -5.50 10.27 -1.15
N GLU A 140 -5.10 9.03 -0.93
CA GLU A 140 -5.02 8.43 0.42
C GLU A 140 -3.56 8.15 0.81
N ASP A 141 -2.80 7.40 0.00
CA ASP A 141 -1.34 7.39 0.12
C ASP A 141 -0.72 8.16 -1.04
N ALA A 142 0.26 9.00 -0.70
CA ALA A 142 1.15 9.66 -1.64
C ALA A 142 2.44 10.04 -0.92
N PHE A 143 3.53 9.33 -1.20
CA PHE A 143 4.82 9.56 -0.54
C PHE A 143 6.00 9.30 -1.46
N ILE A 144 7.14 9.87 -1.06
CA ILE A 144 8.46 9.61 -1.63
C ILE A 144 9.22 8.71 -0.66
N MET A 145 9.93 7.74 -1.21
CA MET A 145 10.79 6.81 -0.50
C MET A 145 12.25 7.15 -0.82
N PHE A 146 13.08 7.19 0.21
CA PHE A 146 14.53 7.33 0.13
C PHE A 146 15.12 6.09 0.77
N ASN A 147 15.60 5.18 -0.07
CA ASN A 147 16.14 3.92 0.37
C ASN A 147 17.64 4.01 0.71
N ASN A 148 18.13 3.14 1.59
CA ASN A 148 19.56 3.00 1.87
C ASN A 148 20.26 4.33 2.22
N VAL A 149 19.60 5.19 3.00
CA VAL A 149 19.97 6.62 3.20
C VAL A 149 21.43 6.80 3.65
N PHE A 150 21.96 5.85 4.41
CA PHE A 150 23.34 5.89 4.88
C PHE A 150 24.32 5.12 3.96
N SER A 151 23.96 3.93 3.50
CA SER A 151 24.75 3.12 2.56
C SER A 151 23.95 1.92 2.06
N ASP A 152 24.34 1.33 0.93
CA ASP A 152 23.74 0.10 0.37
C ASP A 152 23.80 -1.13 1.33
N ASN A 153 24.58 -1.08 2.41
CA ASN A 153 24.71 -2.17 3.40
C ASN A 153 23.89 -1.94 4.68
N VAL A 154 23.20 -0.79 4.79
CA VAL A 154 22.38 -0.43 5.94
C VAL A 154 20.96 -0.24 5.43
N ASP A 155 20.09 -1.19 5.80
CA ASP A 155 18.65 -1.18 5.50
C ASP A 155 17.95 -0.13 6.36
N PHE A 156 18.28 1.14 6.12
CA PHE A 156 17.66 2.30 6.73
C PHE A 156 17.04 3.15 5.63
N ASP A 157 15.72 3.29 5.70
CA ASP A 157 14.94 4.02 4.73
C ASP A 157 14.17 5.16 5.40
N PHE A 158 13.86 6.15 4.59
CA PHE A 158 13.09 7.32 4.97
C PHE A 158 11.95 7.56 3.97
N TYR A 159 10.76 7.82 4.49
CA TYR A 159 9.57 8.07 3.69
C TYR A 159 9.01 9.43 4.09
N ALA A 160 8.56 10.21 3.11
CA ALA A 160 7.96 11.51 3.33
C ALA A 160 6.68 11.66 2.52
N GLY A 161 5.58 12.00 3.18
CA GLY A 161 4.31 12.27 2.50
C GLY A 161 3.09 11.94 3.33
N GLN A 162 2.06 11.45 2.63
CA GLN A 162 0.78 11.04 3.17
C GLN A 162 0.69 9.53 3.11
N PHE A 163 0.32 8.89 4.21
CA PHE A 163 0.30 7.44 4.33
C PHE A 163 -0.63 6.99 5.44
N GLN A 164 -0.87 5.67 5.52
CA GLN A 164 -1.53 5.11 6.67
C GLN A 164 -0.57 4.99 7.88
N VAL A 165 -0.93 5.52 9.04
CA VAL A 165 -0.15 5.37 10.29
C VAL A 165 -0.01 3.90 10.69
N SER A 166 -0.97 3.06 10.31
CA SER A 166 -0.96 1.62 10.55
C SER A 166 -0.18 0.80 9.52
N ASP A 167 0.28 1.39 8.40
CA ASP A 167 0.89 0.63 7.31
C ASP A 167 2.12 -0.21 7.70
N PRO A 168 2.98 0.24 8.63
CA PRO A 168 4.10 -0.58 9.12
C PRO A 168 3.71 -1.85 9.88
N LEU A 169 2.45 -1.98 10.30
CA LEU A 169 1.94 -3.16 10.99
C LEU A 169 1.46 -4.19 9.98
N PHE A 170 0.32 -3.92 9.35
CA PHE A 170 -0.25 -4.66 8.24
C PHE A 170 -1.00 -3.68 7.37
N LYS A 171 -0.67 -3.65 6.07
CA LYS A 171 -1.33 -2.77 5.11
C LYS A 171 -2.83 -3.07 5.08
N ARG A 172 -3.63 -2.10 5.51
CA ARG A 172 -5.09 -2.20 5.60
C ARG A 172 -5.72 -2.50 4.24
N GLU A 173 -5.14 -1.96 3.16
CA GLU A 173 -5.61 -2.11 1.78
C GLU A 173 -5.34 -3.49 1.14
N LEU A 174 -4.66 -4.38 1.86
CA LEU A 174 -4.41 -5.76 1.46
C LEU A 174 -5.27 -6.77 2.25
N ARG A 175 -6.18 -6.29 3.10
CA ARG A 175 -7.11 -7.14 3.84
C ARG A 175 -8.06 -7.88 2.89
N LEU A 176 -8.44 -9.09 3.27
CA LEU A 176 -9.49 -9.86 2.60
C LEU A 176 -10.87 -9.56 3.15
N GLU A 177 -10.93 -9.15 4.42
CA GLU A 177 -12.18 -8.85 5.11
C GLU A 177 -12.77 -7.52 4.64
N GLN A 178 -14.10 -7.47 4.61
CA GLN A 178 -14.81 -6.22 4.36
C GLN A 178 -14.61 -5.23 5.53
N GLU A 179 -14.63 -5.76 6.75
CA GLU A 179 -14.44 -4.98 7.96
C GLU A 179 -12.99 -4.51 8.08
N ASP A 180 -12.84 -3.38 8.74
CA ASP A 180 -11.53 -2.81 9.01
C ASP A 180 -10.88 -3.51 10.22
N TYR A 181 -9.57 -3.35 10.39
CA TYR A 181 -8.93 -3.70 11.66
C TYR A 181 -9.37 -2.69 12.72
N GLU A 182 -10.15 -3.13 13.70
CA GLU A 182 -10.73 -2.25 14.73
C GLU A 182 -9.68 -1.41 15.46
N ILE A 183 -8.48 -1.97 15.67
CA ILE A 183 -7.39 -1.22 16.28
C ILE A 183 -6.93 -0.03 15.42
N TYR A 184 -7.05 -0.11 14.09
CA TYR A 184 -6.68 0.99 13.18
C TYR A 184 -7.75 2.08 13.11
N THR A 185 -9.02 1.73 13.38
CA THR A 185 -10.13 2.68 13.44
C THR A 185 -10.23 3.38 14.79
N SER A 186 -9.62 2.81 15.83
CA SER A 186 -9.58 3.38 17.17
C SER A 186 -8.75 4.67 17.24
N THR A 187 -9.19 5.60 18.09
CA THR A 187 -8.50 6.87 18.37
C THR A 187 -7.65 6.73 19.63
N PRO A 188 -6.31 6.70 19.53
CA PRO A 188 -5.45 6.48 20.71
C PRO A 188 -5.49 7.67 21.68
N GLY A 189 -5.86 7.40 22.93
CA GLY A 189 -5.82 8.39 24.02
C GLY A 189 -6.66 9.64 23.72
N LYS A 190 -6.00 10.80 23.65
CA LYS A 190 -6.63 12.09 23.30
C LYS A 190 -6.29 12.53 21.86
N SER A 191 -5.92 11.61 20.99
CA SER A 191 -5.67 11.94 19.58
C SER A 191 -6.96 12.50 18.93
N LYS A 192 -6.81 13.40 17.96
CA LYS A 192 -7.92 13.83 17.11
C LYS A 192 -8.16 12.87 15.94
N ILE A 193 -7.20 11.99 15.68
CA ILE A 193 -7.20 11.04 14.57
C ILE A 193 -7.08 9.59 15.05
N ASN A 194 -7.58 8.68 14.23
CA ASN A 194 -7.29 7.25 14.35
C ASN A 194 -5.94 6.92 13.68
N LEU A 195 -5.63 5.63 13.56
CA LEU A 195 -4.39 5.15 12.94
C LEU A 195 -4.54 4.92 11.42
N LYS A 196 -5.58 5.50 10.79
CA LYS A 196 -5.76 5.44 9.35
C LYS A 196 -4.76 6.34 8.68
N TYR A 197 -5.13 7.54 8.25
CA TYR A 197 -4.28 8.37 7.41
C TYR A 197 -3.74 9.57 8.15
N ASP A 198 -2.49 9.92 7.87
CA ASP A 198 -1.88 11.17 8.30
C ASP A 198 -0.76 11.58 7.35
N ARG A 199 -0.10 12.70 7.65
CA ARG A 199 1.04 13.24 6.91
C ARG A 199 2.24 13.36 7.82
N GLY A 200 3.40 13.03 7.28
CA GLY A 200 4.65 13.17 8.00
C GLY A 200 5.77 12.34 7.41
N PHE A 201 6.51 11.70 8.30
CA PHE A 201 7.72 10.95 8.01
C PHE A 201 7.66 9.56 8.60
N ILE A 202 8.15 8.56 7.87
CA ILE A 202 8.43 7.21 8.37
C ILE A 202 9.92 6.95 8.24
N PHE A 203 10.51 6.39 9.29
CA PHE A 203 11.87 5.87 9.30
C PHE A 203 11.80 4.37 9.57
N THR A 204 12.40 3.56 8.71
CA THR A 204 12.46 2.11 8.89
C THR A 204 13.90 1.66 9.02
N TYR A 205 14.14 0.66 9.86
CA TYR A 205 15.45 0.05 10.02
C TYR A 205 15.35 -1.47 10.16
N GLY A 206 15.92 -2.19 9.19
CA GLY A 206 16.11 -3.63 9.20
C GLY A 206 17.49 -4.01 9.74
N ALA A 207 17.55 -4.51 10.96
CA ALA A 207 18.80 -4.98 11.55
C ALA A 207 19.22 -6.35 10.96
N PRO A 208 20.54 -6.64 10.87
CA PRO A 208 21.03 -7.96 10.46
C PRO A 208 20.49 -9.12 11.31
N THR A 209 20.11 -8.84 12.56
CA THR A 209 19.48 -9.77 13.50
C THR A 209 18.02 -10.09 13.17
N LYS A 210 17.48 -9.60 12.05
CA LYS A 210 16.05 -9.69 11.68
C LYS A 210 15.13 -8.97 12.66
N THR A 211 15.68 -7.97 13.35
CA THR A 211 14.91 -6.98 14.10
C THR A 211 14.48 -5.89 13.14
N ASP A 212 13.20 -5.55 13.12
CA ASP A 212 12.65 -4.47 12.32
C ASP A 212 12.12 -3.38 13.26
N LEU A 213 12.60 -2.16 13.06
CA LEU A 213 12.22 -0.99 13.82
C LEU A 213 11.59 0.04 12.87
N VAL A 214 10.48 0.61 13.30
CA VAL A 214 9.82 1.71 12.58
C VAL A 214 9.53 2.84 13.56
N PHE A 215 9.80 4.05 13.11
CA PHE A 215 9.48 5.27 13.83
C PHE A 215 8.81 6.26 12.88
N GLU A 216 7.68 6.81 13.30
CA GLU A 216 6.96 7.81 12.53
C GLU A 216 6.88 9.14 13.30
N VAL A 217 6.97 10.24 12.56
CA VAL A 217 6.69 11.59 13.05
C VAL A 217 5.60 12.17 12.17
N ILE A 218 4.42 12.41 12.73
CA ILE A 218 3.22 12.78 11.99
C ILE A 218 2.52 14.00 12.60
N ASN A 219 1.71 14.69 11.79
CA ASN A 219 1.06 15.93 12.20
C ASN A 219 -0.08 15.73 13.21
N GLY A 220 -0.77 14.60 13.20
CA GLY A 220 -1.87 14.31 14.11
C GLY A 220 -3.22 14.88 13.70
N ASN A 221 -3.37 15.37 12.46
CA ASN A 221 -4.60 15.99 11.96
C ASN A 221 -5.24 15.24 10.79
N GLY A 222 -4.56 14.20 10.30
CA GLY A 222 -5.08 13.35 9.24
C GLY A 222 -5.02 14.04 7.88
N ILE A 223 -5.87 13.60 6.96
CA ILE A 223 -5.79 14.00 5.55
C ILE A 223 -6.91 14.93 5.09
N GLU A 224 -7.94 15.12 5.91
CA GLU A 224 -9.12 15.90 5.54
C GLU A 224 -8.98 17.41 5.84
N THR A 225 -7.92 17.85 6.53
CA THR A 225 -7.69 19.27 6.78
C THR A 225 -7.22 19.99 5.52
N VAL A 226 -7.87 21.12 5.20
CA VAL A 226 -7.72 21.83 3.91
C VAL A 226 -6.66 22.92 3.96
N ASP A 227 -6.57 23.68 5.06
CA ASP A 227 -5.73 24.90 5.13
C ASP A 227 -4.62 24.83 6.20
N LEU A 228 -4.83 24.07 7.28
CA LEU A 228 -3.87 23.86 8.36
C LEU A 228 -3.50 22.38 8.42
N PHE A 229 -2.31 22.05 7.92
CA PHE A 229 -1.77 20.70 7.96
C PHE A 229 -1.26 20.30 9.35
N ASP A 230 -1.02 21.29 10.22
CA ASP A 230 -0.75 21.09 11.64
C ASP A 230 -1.51 22.11 12.50
N GLU A 231 -2.51 21.64 13.24
CA GLU A 231 -3.26 22.45 14.22
C GLU A 231 -2.76 22.25 15.66
N ASP A 232 -1.82 21.33 15.89
CA ASP A 232 -1.27 21.07 17.22
C ASP A 232 0.10 21.77 17.34
N LYS A 233 0.47 22.12 18.57
CA LYS A 233 1.80 22.69 18.85
C LYS A 233 2.89 21.62 18.71
N TYR A 234 2.53 20.35 18.85
CA TYR A 234 3.46 19.23 18.85
C TYR A 234 3.04 18.14 17.87
N LYS A 235 4.03 17.34 17.46
CA LYS A 235 3.82 16.20 16.57
C LYS A 235 3.37 14.96 17.35
N ASN A 236 2.76 14.04 16.63
CA ASN A 236 2.49 12.69 17.10
C ASN A 236 3.58 11.74 16.62
N TYR A 237 3.79 10.68 17.39
CA TYR A 237 4.83 9.70 17.16
C TYR A 237 4.25 8.29 17.19
N MET A 238 4.64 7.46 16.24
CA MET A 238 4.37 6.03 16.25
C MET A 238 5.70 5.31 16.30
N PHE A 239 5.78 4.26 17.12
CA PHE A 239 6.93 3.38 17.16
C PHE A 239 6.47 1.94 17.04
N ARG A 240 7.21 1.14 16.28
CA ARG A 240 7.01 -0.30 16.16
C ARG A 240 8.34 -1.01 16.22
N ALA A 241 8.38 -2.11 16.96
CA ALA A 241 9.49 -3.05 16.97
C ALA A 241 8.96 -4.46 16.74
N SER A 242 9.65 -5.22 15.91
CA SER A 242 9.39 -6.65 15.77
C SER A 242 10.65 -7.46 15.54
N GLN A 243 10.56 -8.74 15.83
CA GLN A 243 11.63 -9.72 15.66
C GLN A 243 11.05 -10.97 15.01
N ASP A 244 11.68 -11.41 13.92
CA ASP A 244 11.43 -12.75 13.40
C ASP A 244 12.13 -13.76 14.31
N VAL A 245 11.33 -14.62 14.97
CA VAL A 245 11.79 -15.62 15.94
C VAL A 245 11.77 -17.03 15.35
N ALA A 246 11.00 -17.25 14.28
CA ALA A 246 11.04 -18.44 13.45
C ALA A 246 10.59 -18.11 12.03
N LYS A 247 10.75 -19.06 11.09
CA LYS A 247 10.38 -18.89 9.67
C LYS A 247 8.93 -18.44 9.43
N PHE A 248 8.02 -18.77 10.36
CA PHE A 248 6.59 -18.46 10.27
C PHE A 248 6.08 -17.70 11.50
N MET A 249 6.98 -17.17 12.34
CA MET A 249 6.60 -16.51 13.59
C MET A 249 7.41 -15.23 13.78
N ARG A 250 6.68 -14.12 13.89
CA ARG A 250 7.18 -12.79 14.23
C ARG A 250 6.50 -12.34 15.51
N VAL A 251 7.27 -11.79 16.45
CA VAL A 251 6.76 -11.19 17.67
C VAL A 251 7.14 -9.72 17.68
N GLY A 252 6.22 -8.86 18.08
CA GLY A 252 6.47 -7.42 18.11
C GLY A 252 5.36 -6.67 18.82
N GLY A 253 5.56 -5.36 18.92
CA GLY A 253 4.61 -4.43 19.51
C GLY A 253 4.76 -3.06 18.87
N PHE A 254 3.74 -2.23 19.05
CA PHE A 254 3.77 -0.84 18.63
C PHE A 254 3.17 0.06 19.71
N GLY A 255 3.52 1.34 19.65
CA GLY A 255 3.01 2.38 20.52
C GLY A 255 2.76 3.65 19.75
N TYR A 256 1.74 4.40 20.19
CA TYR A 256 1.39 5.70 19.66
C TYR A 256 1.45 6.73 20.79
N LEU A 257 2.19 7.81 20.58
CA LEU A 257 2.36 8.89 21.54
C LEU A 257 1.95 10.21 20.89
N ARG A 258 0.94 10.85 21.46
CA ARG A 258 0.65 12.26 21.22
C ARG A 258 1.36 13.08 22.28
N GLN A 259 2.16 14.06 21.87
CA GLN A 259 2.69 15.06 22.78
C GLN A 259 1.61 16.12 23.00
N GLY A 260 0.78 15.98 24.04
CA GLY A 260 -0.26 16.97 24.34
C GLY A 260 0.30 18.19 25.09
N THR A 261 -0.29 19.37 24.88
CA THR A 261 -0.40 20.35 25.98
C THR A 261 -1.50 19.88 26.92
N ALA A 262 -1.19 19.84 28.23
CA ALA A 262 -2.17 19.62 29.30
C ALA A 262 -3.26 20.69 29.26
#